data_AF-A0A919RNR3-F1
#
_entry.id   AF-A0A919RNR3-F1
#
_cell.length_a   1.000
_cell.length_b   1.000
_cell.length_c   1.000
_cell.angle_alpha   90.00
_cell.angle_beta   90.00
_cell.angle_gamma   90.00
#
_symmetry.space_group_name_H-M   'P 1'
#
loop_
_entity.id
_entity.type
_entity.pdbx_description
1 polymer ?
#
loop_
_entity_poly.entity_id
_entity_poly.type
_entity_poly.pdbx_seq_one_letter_code
_entity_poly.pdbx_strand_id
1 'polypeptide(L)'
;MFSQIMYPSDPKAMGPASSWDNPNNANMMRLGKSQLAAYKVADKACYRSASGSVLGKEIDSDETLYSQSSEAMRSREDRALNGDAKLLELAQPFGDCLTGKGYSVKATNPTSLAARGRELYMKKMRDFQQTQSARQGGDGGEGGVRLRPEDARPLHQAEVKDALDDLTCGKDFYSAYQPKWMEINTKVREEFGMP
;
A
#
# COMPACT_ATOMS: atom_id res chain seq x y z
N MET A 1 1.25 7.12 7.90
CA MET A 1 0.85 5.79 8.44
C MET A 1 0.34 5.89 9.87
N PHE A 2 1.06 6.54 10.78
CA PHE A 2 0.65 6.65 12.19
C PHE A 2 -0.40 7.74 12.46
N SER A 3 -0.64 8.63 11.49
CA SER A 3 -1.61 9.73 11.60
C SER A 3 -3.03 9.24 11.96
N GLN A 4 -3.52 8.17 11.32
CA GLN A 4 -4.84 7.57 11.60
C GLN A 4 -5.00 7.05 13.04
N ILE A 5 -3.89 6.72 13.71
CA ILE A 5 -3.89 6.29 15.12
C ILE A 5 -3.91 7.52 16.03
N MET A 6 -3.17 8.56 15.66
CA MET A 6 -3.06 9.81 16.43
C MET A 6 -4.33 10.66 16.37
N TYR A 7 -5.03 10.62 15.25
CA TYR A 7 -6.19 11.44 14.97
C TYR A 7 -7.34 10.57 14.42
N PRO A 8 -7.88 9.63 15.23
CA PRO A 8 -8.86 8.65 14.75
C PRO A 8 -10.21 9.27 14.37
N SER A 9 -10.46 10.51 14.78
CA SER A 9 -11.69 11.25 14.46
C SER A 9 -11.49 12.30 13.35
N ASP A 10 -10.26 12.46 12.85
CA ASP A 10 -9.99 13.40 11.76
C ASP A 10 -10.07 12.67 10.41
N PRO A 11 -11.09 12.96 9.57
CA PRO A 11 -11.24 12.31 8.27
C PRO A 11 -10.03 12.56 7.35
N LYS A 12 -9.25 13.63 7.55
CA LYS A 12 -8.02 13.87 6.78
C LYS A 12 -6.87 12.95 7.19
N ALA A 13 -6.84 12.52 8.45
CA ALA A 13 -5.81 11.64 8.98
C ALA A 13 -6.08 10.15 8.66
N MET A 14 -7.34 9.80 8.41
CA MET A 14 -7.76 8.47 7.99
C MET A 14 -7.45 8.17 6.51
N GLY A 15 -7.06 9.19 5.73
CA GLY A 15 -6.94 9.11 4.28
C GLY A 15 -8.33 9.18 3.61
N PRO A 16 -8.39 9.19 2.27
CA PRO A 16 -9.67 9.07 1.58
C PRO A 16 -10.36 7.80 2.08
N ALA A 17 -11.66 7.91 2.39
CA ALA A 17 -12.49 6.74 2.66
C ALA A 17 -12.22 5.75 1.55
N SER A 18 -11.80 4.55 1.95
CA SER A 18 -11.44 3.51 1.02
C SER A 18 -12.65 3.32 0.09
N SER A 19 -12.48 3.54 -1.21
CA SER A 19 -13.52 3.27 -2.23
C SER A 19 -13.91 1.79 -2.29
N TRP A 20 -13.34 0.97 -1.40
CA TRP A 20 -13.57 -0.44 -1.16
C TRP A 20 -14.73 -0.72 -0.21
N ASP A 21 -15.48 0.29 0.24
CA ASP A 21 -16.79 0.05 0.88
C ASP A 21 -17.70 -0.57 -0.17
N ASN A 22 -17.71 -1.91 -0.20
CA ASN A 22 -18.58 -2.67 -1.06
C ASN A 22 -20.02 -2.23 -0.76
N PRO A 23 -20.76 -1.65 -1.73
CA PRO A 23 -22.11 -1.15 -1.49
C PRO A 23 -23.06 -2.27 -1.02
N ASN A 24 -22.68 -3.53 -1.23
CA ASN A 24 -23.40 -4.70 -0.76
C ASN A 24 -23.07 -5.14 0.68
N ASN A 25 -22.11 -4.50 1.37
CA ASN A 25 -21.70 -4.89 2.73
C ASN A 25 -22.90 -4.94 3.70
N ALA A 26 -23.74 -3.90 3.70
CA ALA A 26 -24.93 -3.86 4.55
C ALA A 26 -25.92 -5.01 4.26
N ASN A 27 -26.02 -5.43 2.98
CA ASN A 27 -26.87 -6.54 2.58
C ASN A 27 -26.24 -7.89 2.98
N MET A 28 -24.94 -8.06 2.77
CA MET A 28 -24.20 -9.27 3.15
C MET A 28 -24.26 -9.53 4.65
N MET A 29 -24.16 -8.48 5.48
CA MET A 29 -24.25 -8.60 6.95
C MET A 29 -25.64 -8.98 7.46
N ARG A 30 -26.69 -8.88 6.62
CA ARG A 30 -28.07 -9.27 6.96
C ARG A 30 -28.39 -10.71 6.54
N LEU A 31 -27.50 -11.38 5.81
CA LEU A 31 -27.71 -12.76 5.37
C LEU A 31 -27.48 -13.76 6.50
N GLY A 32 -28.34 -14.78 6.60
CA GLY A 32 -28.06 -15.95 7.44
C GLY A 32 -26.83 -16.71 6.96
N LYS A 33 -26.21 -17.53 7.82
CA LYS A 33 -24.96 -18.27 7.51
C LYS A 33 -25.00 -19.02 6.17
N SER A 34 -26.08 -19.75 5.91
CA SER A 34 -26.26 -20.51 4.66
C SER A 34 -26.42 -19.60 3.44
N GLN A 35 -27.15 -18.49 3.57
CA GLN A 35 -27.32 -17.50 2.51
C GLN A 35 -26.01 -16.77 2.19
N LEU A 36 -25.22 -16.43 3.22
CA LEU A 36 -23.91 -15.82 3.03
C LEU A 36 -22.94 -16.78 2.32
N ALA A 37 -22.96 -18.07 2.68
CA ALA A 37 -22.16 -19.08 2.01
C ALA A 37 -22.55 -19.23 0.53
N ALA A 38 -23.85 -19.32 0.23
CA ALA A 38 -24.36 -19.38 -1.14
C ALA A 38 -24.01 -18.11 -1.94
N TYR A 39 -24.15 -16.93 -1.32
CA TYR A 39 -23.75 -15.65 -1.90
C TYR A 39 -22.26 -15.66 -2.28
N LYS A 40 -21.36 -16.05 -1.38
CA LYS A 40 -19.91 -16.09 -1.67
C LYS A 40 -19.56 -17.02 -2.84
N VAL A 41 -20.24 -18.17 -2.94
CA VAL A 41 -20.05 -19.10 -4.07
C VAL A 41 -20.52 -18.47 -5.38
N ALA A 42 -21.71 -17.87 -5.39
CA ALA A 42 -22.27 -17.20 -6.56
C ALA A 42 -21.41 -16.01 -6.99
N ASP A 43 -21.00 -15.17 -6.04
CA ASP A 43 -20.16 -13.99 -6.24
C ASP A 43 -18.81 -14.40 -6.88
N LYS A 44 -18.14 -15.42 -6.33
CA LYS A 44 -16.89 -15.96 -6.91
C LYS A 44 -17.07 -16.46 -8.34
N ALA A 45 -18.16 -17.17 -8.62
CA ALA A 45 -18.45 -17.68 -9.96
C ALA A 45 -18.75 -16.54 -10.96
N CYS A 46 -19.54 -15.55 -10.54
CA CYS A 46 -19.84 -14.35 -11.32
C CYS A 46 -18.57 -13.54 -11.60
N TYR A 47 -17.75 -13.31 -10.58
CA TYR A 47 -16.49 -12.57 -10.70
C TYR A 47 -15.55 -13.26 -11.70
N ARG A 48 -15.34 -14.59 -11.56
CA ARG A 48 -14.52 -15.36 -12.50
C ARG A 48 -15.01 -15.28 -13.94
N SER A 49 -16.32 -15.41 -14.14
CA SER A 49 -16.93 -15.33 -15.47
C SER A 49 -16.78 -13.93 -16.08
N ALA A 50 -17.01 -12.88 -15.28
CA ALA A 50 -16.87 -11.49 -15.70
C ALA A 50 -15.42 -11.14 -16.03
N SER A 51 -14.47 -11.46 -15.16
CA SER A 51 -13.04 -11.23 -15.38
C SER A 51 -12.53 -11.95 -16.62
N GLY A 52 -12.94 -13.22 -16.83
CA GLY A 52 -12.58 -13.95 -18.04
C GLY A 52 -13.15 -13.32 -19.31
N SER A 53 -14.40 -12.88 -19.28
CA SER A 53 -15.09 -12.35 -20.46
C SER A 53 -14.69 -10.91 -20.80
N VAL A 54 -14.49 -10.06 -19.79
CA VAL A 54 -14.21 -8.63 -19.96
C VAL A 54 -12.71 -8.36 -20.05
N LEU A 55 -11.91 -9.00 -19.21
CA LEU A 55 -10.47 -8.74 -19.12
C LEU A 55 -9.64 -9.76 -19.89
N GLY A 56 -10.22 -10.89 -20.29
CA GLY A 56 -9.47 -12.00 -20.89
C GLY A 56 -8.50 -12.65 -19.90
N LYS A 57 -8.75 -12.54 -18.59
CA LYS A 57 -7.86 -13.02 -17.52
C LYS A 57 -8.52 -14.11 -16.69
N GLU A 58 -7.73 -15.11 -16.31
CA GLU A 58 -8.17 -16.12 -15.35
C GLU A 58 -8.01 -15.57 -13.93
N ILE A 59 -9.08 -14.98 -13.40
CA ILE A 59 -9.13 -14.44 -12.05
C ILE A 59 -10.23 -15.17 -11.29
N ASP A 60 -9.85 -15.99 -10.32
CA ASP A 60 -10.79 -16.82 -9.56
C ASP A 60 -11.01 -16.32 -8.13
N SER A 61 -10.25 -15.32 -7.67
CA SER A 61 -10.35 -14.73 -6.34
C SER A 61 -9.74 -13.33 -6.29
N ASP A 62 -10.05 -12.58 -5.24
CA ASP A 62 -9.41 -11.30 -4.94
C ASP A 62 -7.88 -11.47 -4.79
N GLU A 63 -7.42 -12.55 -4.15
CA GLU A 63 -5.99 -12.82 -3.99
C GLU A 63 -5.30 -12.98 -5.36
N THR A 64 -5.92 -13.72 -6.28
CA THR A 64 -5.43 -13.89 -7.65
C THR A 64 -5.39 -12.56 -8.39
N LEU A 65 -6.44 -11.73 -8.26
CA LEU A 65 -6.49 -10.37 -8.82
C LEU A 65 -5.31 -9.52 -8.30
N TYR A 66 -5.15 -9.44 -6.99
CA TYR A 66 -4.11 -8.63 -6.35
C TYR A 66 -2.70 -9.14 -6.68
N SER A 67 -2.51 -10.45 -6.76
CA SER A 67 -1.22 -11.04 -7.11
C SER A 67 -0.82 -10.73 -8.54
N GLN A 68 -1.72 -10.99 -9.52
CA GLN A 68 -1.44 -10.73 -10.94
C GLN A 68 -1.26 -9.23 -11.21
N SER A 69 -2.09 -8.36 -10.63
CA SER A 69 -1.94 -6.90 -10.76
C SER A 69 -0.65 -6.39 -10.13
N SER A 70 -0.25 -6.92 -8.97
CA SER A 70 1.01 -6.56 -8.32
C SER A 70 2.23 -6.99 -9.15
N GLU A 71 2.18 -8.16 -9.78
CA GLU A 71 3.23 -8.62 -10.68
C GLU A 71 3.32 -7.74 -11.93
N ALA A 72 2.18 -7.41 -12.54
CA ALA A 72 2.12 -6.48 -13.66
C ALA A 72 2.67 -5.10 -13.31
N MET A 73 2.34 -4.55 -12.13
CA MET A 73 2.93 -3.32 -11.61
C MET A 73 4.45 -3.44 -11.52
N ARG A 74 4.97 -4.44 -10.79
CA ARG A 74 6.42 -4.62 -10.60
C ARG A 74 7.17 -4.74 -11.92
N SER A 75 6.67 -5.54 -12.85
CA SER A 75 7.31 -5.74 -14.16
C SER A 75 7.39 -4.44 -14.97
N ARG A 76 6.31 -3.64 -14.96
CA ARG A 76 6.25 -2.35 -15.66
C ARG A 76 7.10 -1.30 -14.98
N GLU A 77 7.07 -1.22 -13.66
CA GLU A 77 7.92 -0.32 -12.87
C GLU A 77 9.40 -0.61 -13.09
N ASP A 78 9.80 -1.88 -13.10
CA ASP A 78 11.20 -2.26 -13.31
C ASP A 78 11.70 -1.80 -14.70
N ARG A 79 10.89 -2.00 -15.73
CA ARG A 79 11.25 -1.58 -17.09
C ARG A 79 11.22 -0.06 -17.27
N ALA A 80 10.16 0.59 -16.80
CA ALA A 80 9.85 1.97 -17.16
C ALA A 80 10.36 3.00 -16.14
N LEU A 81 10.61 2.60 -14.90
CA LEU A 81 11.12 3.48 -13.85
C LEU A 81 12.58 3.14 -13.54
N ASN A 82 12.89 1.88 -13.26
CA ASN A 82 14.26 1.49 -12.91
C ASN A 82 15.22 1.49 -14.10
N GLY A 83 14.70 1.32 -15.33
CA GLY A 83 15.48 1.44 -16.57
C GLY A 83 15.57 2.87 -17.13
N ASP A 84 14.90 3.86 -16.53
CA ASP A 84 14.88 5.23 -17.07
C ASP A 84 16.16 5.98 -16.70
N ALA A 85 16.94 6.37 -17.70
CA ALA A 85 18.24 7.02 -17.52
C ALA A 85 18.15 8.32 -16.71
N LYS A 86 17.08 9.12 -16.90
CA LYS A 86 16.89 10.37 -16.16
C LYS A 86 16.55 10.10 -14.70
N LEU A 87 15.72 9.10 -14.43
CA LEU A 87 15.42 8.71 -13.04
C LEU A 87 16.64 8.14 -12.32
N LEU A 88 17.46 7.36 -13.02
CA LEU A 88 18.72 6.86 -12.45
C LEU A 88 19.70 7.99 -12.13
N GLU A 89 19.83 8.99 -13.01
CA GLU A 89 20.66 10.16 -12.77
C GLU A 89 20.18 10.97 -11.56
N LEU A 90 18.87 11.16 -11.41
CA LEU A 90 18.26 11.88 -10.28
C LEU A 90 18.26 11.08 -8.97
N ALA A 91 18.25 9.75 -9.05
CA ALA A 91 18.22 8.87 -7.89
C ALA A 91 19.51 8.95 -7.06
N GLN A 92 20.66 9.14 -7.69
CA GLN A 92 21.95 9.24 -7.00
C GLN A 92 22.02 10.43 -6.02
N PRO A 93 21.84 11.71 -6.45
CA PRO A 93 21.87 12.84 -5.53
C PRO A 93 20.75 12.80 -4.49
N PHE A 94 19.60 12.20 -4.81
CA PHE A 94 18.54 11.96 -3.83
C PHE A 94 19.01 11.01 -2.72
N GLY A 95 19.57 9.86 -3.07
CA GLY A 95 20.13 8.89 -2.12
C GLY A 95 21.27 9.46 -1.28
N ASP A 96 22.15 10.26 -1.90
CA ASP A 96 23.27 10.92 -1.21
C ASP A 96 22.77 11.96 -0.19
N CYS A 97 21.77 12.76 -0.55
CA CYS A 97 21.14 13.73 0.36
C CYS A 97 20.52 13.04 1.58
N LEU A 98 19.79 11.93 1.37
CA LEU A 98 19.22 11.13 2.45
C LEU A 98 20.31 10.54 3.36
N THR A 99 21.36 9.99 2.77
CA THR A 99 22.49 9.42 3.52
C THR A 99 23.21 10.51 4.33
N GLY A 100 23.42 11.69 3.76
CA GLY A 100 24.00 12.85 4.45
C GLY A 100 23.17 13.36 5.63
N LYS A 101 21.85 13.12 5.62
CA LYS A 101 20.94 13.38 6.75
C LYS A 101 20.87 12.24 7.76
N GLY A 102 21.62 11.16 7.55
CA GLY A 102 21.69 10.00 8.44
C GLY A 102 20.65 8.91 8.19
N TYR A 103 19.93 8.95 7.06
CA TYR A 103 19.00 7.88 6.69
C TYR A 103 19.74 6.70 6.05
N SER A 104 19.28 5.48 6.34
CA SER A 104 19.80 4.28 5.68
C SER A 104 19.17 4.15 4.28
N VAL A 105 20.02 4.17 3.25
CA VAL A 105 19.66 3.91 1.85
C VAL A 105 20.25 2.56 1.45
N LYS A 106 19.39 1.55 1.26
CA LYS A 106 19.84 0.18 0.94
C LYS A 106 20.01 -0.07 -0.55
N ALA A 107 19.27 0.67 -1.37
CA ALA A 107 19.31 0.57 -2.82
C ALA A 107 18.94 1.94 -3.40
N THR A 108 19.61 2.30 -4.50
CA THR A 108 19.45 3.58 -5.19
C THR A 108 18.66 3.47 -6.49
N ASN A 109 18.05 2.31 -6.79
CA ASN A 109 17.13 2.26 -7.92
C ASN A 109 15.86 3.10 -7.62
N PRO A 110 15.26 3.73 -8.63
CA PRO A 110 14.14 4.65 -8.46
C PRO A 110 12.99 4.12 -7.60
N THR A 111 12.51 2.90 -7.85
CA THR A 111 11.37 2.36 -7.10
C THR A 111 11.73 2.08 -5.63
N SER A 112 12.94 1.61 -5.35
CA SER A 112 13.41 1.38 -3.97
C SER A 112 13.54 2.68 -3.17
N LEU A 113 14.03 3.75 -3.80
CA LEU A 113 14.12 5.06 -3.15
C LEU A 113 12.73 5.61 -2.84
N ALA A 114 11.81 5.58 -3.82
CA ALA A 114 10.44 6.03 -3.65
C ALA A 114 9.67 5.23 -2.57
N ALA A 115 9.97 3.93 -2.42
CA ALA A 115 9.31 3.05 -1.45
C ALA A 115 9.91 3.11 -0.03
N ARG A 116 11.14 3.61 0.12
CA ARG A 116 11.95 3.52 1.36
C ARG A 116 11.19 3.92 2.63
N GLY A 117 10.62 5.12 2.65
CA GLY A 117 9.91 5.63 3.83
C GLY A 117 8.72 4.74 4.19
N ARG A 118 7.89 4.40 3.19
CA ARG A 118 6.72 3.51 3.38
C ARG A 118 7.13 2.17 3.96
N GLU A 119 8.15 1.53 3.39
CA GLU A 119 8.61 0.20 3.82
C GLU A 119 9.18 0.21 5.24
N LEU A 120 9.97 1.23 5.58
CA LEU A 120 10.51 1.42 6.91
C LEU A 120 9.40 1.50 7.97
N TYR A 121 8.43 2.38 7.77
CA TYR A 121 7.38 2.59 8.75
C TYR A 121 6.35 1.45 8.78
N MET A 122 6.10 0.78 7.64
CA MET A 122 5.29 -0.45 7.60
C MET A 122 5.95 -1.54 8.45
N LYS A 123 7.28 -1.69 8.34
CA LYS A 123 8.02 -2.65 9.16
C LYS A 123 7.92 -2.28 10.64
N LYS A 124 8.16 -1.01 11.01
CA LYS A 124 8.04 -0.55 12.41
C LYS A 124 6.65 -0.81 12.99
N MET A 125 5.60 -0.61 12.20
CA MET A 125 4.22 -0.90 12.62
C MET A 125 4.03 -2.40 12.88
N ARG A 126 4.47 -3.28 11.97
CA ARG A 126 4.39 -4.74 12.14
C ARG A 126 5.20 -5.23 13.33
N ASP A 127 6.44 -4.78 13.48
CA ASP A 127 7.32 -5.16 14.59
C ASP A 127 6.67 -4.78 15.95
N PHE A 128 6.04 -3.60 16.01
CA PHE A 128 5.33 -3.15 17.20
C PHE A 128 4.12 -4.03 17.51
N GLN A 129 3.28 -4.31 16.50
CA GLN A 129 2.12 -5.18 16.65
C GLN A 129 2.52 -6.57 17.15
N GLN A 130 3.58 -7.16 16.59
CA GLN A 130 4.11 -8.46 17.03
C GLN A 130 4.60 -8.42 18.48
N THR A 131 5.34 -7.37 18.86
CA THR A 131 5.87 -7.22 20.22
C THR A 131 4.75 -7.09 21.26
N GLN A 132 3.68 -6.38 20.92
CA GLN A 132 2.53 -6.22 21.82
C GLN A 132 1.69 -7.50 21.92
N SER A 133 1.47 -8.20 20.81
CA SER A 133 0.76 -9.49 20.82
C SER A 133 1.47 -10.49 21.73
N ALA A 134 2.80 -10.57 21.63
CA ALA A 134 3.62 -11.44 22.49
C ALA A 134 3.52 -11.08 23.99
N ARG A 135 3.30 -9.81 24.33
CA ARG A 135 3.16 -9.34 25.73
C ARG A 135 1.78 -9.59 26.32
N GLN A 136 0.74 -9.67 25.50
CA GLN A 136 -0.65 -9.79 25.95
C GLN A 136 -1.14 -11.25 26.04
N GLY A 137 -0.30 -12.23 25.68
CA GLY A 137 -0.62 -13.66 25.83
C GLY A 137 -1.84 -14.14 25.02
N GLY A 138 -2.32 -13.33 24.07
CA GLY A 138 -3.45 -13.67 23.23
C GLY A 138 -2.99 -14.41 21.98
N ASP A 139 -3.55 -15.60 21.73
CA ASP A 139 -3.62 -16.14 20.37
C ASP A 139 -4.28 -15.06 19.51
N GLY A 140 -3.61 -14.68 18.42
CA GLY A 140 -3.95 -13.54 17.57
C GLY A 140 -5.31 -13.64 16.88
N GLY A 141 -6.40 -13.57 17.65
CA GLY A 141 -7.75 -13.37 17.17
C GLY A 141 -7.86 -12.03 16.45
N GLU A 142 -8.84 -11.94 15.54
CA GLU A 142 -9.07 -10.91 14.51
C GLU A 142 -9.24 -9.44 15.00
N GLY A 143 -8.87 -9.12 16.23
CA GLY A 143 -8.69 -7.76 16.74
C GLY A 143 -7.21 -7.47 16.97
N GLY A 144 -6.44 -7.29 15.89
CA GLY A 144 -5.00 -7.01 15.95
C GLY A 144 -4.68 -5.90 16.96
N VAL A 145 -3.57 -6.04 17.70
CA VAL A 145 -3.19 -5.10 18.75
C VAL A 145 -3.17 -3.67 18.20
N ARG A 146 -4.11 -2.86 18.69
CA ARG A 146 -4.27 -1.47 18.28
C ARG A 146 -3.22 -0.63 18.97
N LEU A 147 -2.35 0.02 18.19
CA LEU A 147 -1.41 1.02 18.73
C LEU A 147 -2.20 2.08 19.49
N ARG A 148 -1.79 2.38 20.71
CA ARG A 148 -2.34 3.52 21.45
C ARG A 148 -1.71 4.82 20.92
N PRO A 149 -2.44 5.95 20.94
CA PRO A 149 -1.91 7.23 20.48
C PRO A 149 -0.58 7.62 21.15
N GLU A 150 -0.43 7.38 22.45
CA GLU A 150 0.81 7.65 23.19
C GLU A 150 2.02 6.89 22.63
N ASP A 151 1.84 5.63 22.23
CA ASP A 151 2.89 4.80 21.66
C ASP A 151 3.16 5.15 20.18
N ALA A 152 2.13 5.62 19.46
CA ALA A 152 2.23 6.02 18.06
C ALA A 152 2.88 7.39 17.86
N ARG A 153 2.80 8.28 18.86
CA ARG A 153 3.31 9.66 18.78
C ARG A 153 4.78 9.77 18.36
N PRO A 154 5.75 9.09 19.03
CA PRO A 154 7.15 9.19 18.61
C PRO A 154 7.39 8.61 17.21
N LEU A 155 6.66 7.55 16.84
CA LEU A 155 6.73 6.96 15.51
C LEU A 155 6.16 7.89 14.43
N HIS A 156 5.07 8.59 14.74
CA HIS A 156 4.45 9.58 13.86
C HIS A 156 5.36 10.78 13.65
N GLN A 157 5.99 11.31 14.71
CA GLN A 157 6.94 12.41 14.60
C GLN A 157 8.15 12.04 13.75
N ALA A 158 8.69 10.82 13.94
CA ALA A 158 9.76 10.29 13.10
C ALA A 158 9.31 10.17 11.62
N GLU A 159 8.12 9.62 11.39
CA GLU A 159 7.53 9.48 10.04
C GLU A 159 7.37 10.83 9.34
N VAL A 160 6.85 11.85 10.03
CA VAL A 160 6.68 13.20 9.46
C VAL A 160 8.02 13.82 9.12
N LYS A 161 9.01 13.75 10.04
CA LYS A 161 10.35 14.28 9.77
C LYS A 161 11.00 13.60 8.58
N ASP A 162 10.95 12.27 8.54
CA ASP A 162 11.49 11.47 7.45
C ASP A 162 10.82 11.82 6.12
N ALA A 163 9.50 11.91 6.07
CA ALA A 163 8.77 12.30 4.87
C ALA A 163 9.13 13.72 4.38
N LEU A 164 9.32 14.68 5.28
CA LEU A 164 9.73 16.04 4.92
C LEU A 164 11.16 16.09 4.36
N ASP A 165 12.09 15.38 4.99
CA ASP A 165 13.46 15.28 4.52
C ASP A 165 13.53 14.53 3.18
N ASP A 166 12.73 13.50 3.00
CA ASP A 166 12.58 12.73 1.75
C ASP A 166 12.06 13.61 0.61
N LEU A 167 10.97 14.36 0.83
CA LEU A 167 10.45 15.32 -0.16
C LEU A 167 11.46 16.43 -0.51
N THR A 168 12.22 16.89 0.48
CA THR A 168 13.23 17.92 0.27
C THR A 168 14.40 17.40 -0.57
N CYS A 169 14.93 16.23 -0.22
CA CYS A 169 16.04 15.60 -0.94
C CYS A 169 15.61 15.09 -2.33
N GLY A 170 14.37 14.61 -2.46
CA GLY A 170 13.85 13.96 -3.66
C GLY A 170 13.06 14.88 -4.58
N LYS A 171 13.06 16.20 -4.37
CA LYS A 171 12.20 17.14 -5.12
C LYS A 171 12.25 16.95 -6.64
N ASP A 172 13.45 16.93 -7.22
CA ASP A 172 13.61 16.80 -8.67
C ASP A 172 13.33 15.36 -9.13
N PHE A 173 13.71 14.37 -8.32
CA PHE A 173 13.40 12.97 -8.53
C PHE A 173 11.89 12.74 -8.61
N TYR A 174 11.10 13.17 -7.61
CA TYR A 174 9.65 12.98 -7.58
C TYR A 174 8.92 13.74 -8.68
N SER A 175 9.44 14.91 -9.07
CA SER A 175 8.89 15.67 -10.21
C SER A 175 8.98 14.87 -11.52
N ALA A 176 10.01 14.03 -11.68
CA ALA A 176 10.15 13.15 -12.84
C ALA A 176 9.48 11.77 -12.64
N TYR A 177 9.56 11.21 -11.43
CA TYR A 177 9.09 9.86 -11.09
C TYR A 177 7.56 9.77 -11.01
N GLN A 178 6.93 10.71 -10.30
CA GLN A 178 5.51 10.58 -9.94
C GLN A 178 4.57 10.54 -11.15
N PRO A 179 4.73 11.37 -12.20
CA PRO A 179 3.89 11.27 -13.39
C PRO A 179 3.99 9.92 -14.09
N LYS A 180 5.21 9.37 -14.22
CA LYS A 180 5.46 8.06 -14.85
C LYS A 180 4.85 6.93 -14.02
N TRP A 181 5.04 6.96 -12.70
CA TRP A 181 4.44 5.98 -11.80
C TRP A 181 2.91 6.02 -11.86
N MET A 182 2.31 7.22 -11.88
CA MET A 182 0.86 7.38 -12.03
C MET A 182 0.34 6.79 -13.33
N GLU A 183 1.02 7.02 -14.45
CA GLU A 183 0.65 6.45 -15.74
C GLU A 183 0.67 4.90 -15.73
N ILE A 184 1.72 4.31 -15.14
CA ILE A 184 1.83 2.85 -14.98
C ILE A 184 0.70 2.31 -14.11
N ASN A 185 0.47 2.95 -12.96
CA ASN A 185 -0.57 2.56 -12.02
C ASN A 185 -1.97 2.65 -12.64
N THR A 186 -2.27 3.71 -13.39
CA THR A 186 -3.53 3.86 -14.12
C THR A 186 -3.71 2.73 -15.13
N LYS A 187 -2.70 2.47 -15.97
CA LYS A 187 -2.77 1.40 -16.98
C LYS A 187 -3.00 0.02 -16.38
N VAL A 188 -2.34 -0.29 -15.26
CA VAL A 188 -2.55 -1.58 -14.59
C VAL A 188 -3.93 -1.64 -13.95
N ARG A 189 -4.40 -0.56 -13.31
CA ARG A 189 -5.76 -0.53 -12.75
C ARG A 189 -6.81 -0.74 -13.84
N GLU A 190 -6.67 -0.07 -14.98
CA GLU A 190 -7.55 -0.26 -16.15
C GLU A 190 -7.49 -1.70 -16.68
N GLU A 191 -6.30 -2.27 -16.82
CA GLU A 191 -6.09 -3.65 -17.28
C GLU A 191 -6.76 -4.70 -16.38
N PHE A 192 -6.86 -4.41 -15.07
CA PHE A 192 -7.42 -5.31 -14.07
C PHE A 192 -8.81 -4.88 -13.58
N GLY A 193 -9.44 -3.87 -14.20
CA GLY A 193 -10.75 -3.37 -13.82
C GLY A 193 -10.84 -2.85 -12.37
N MET A 194 -9.73 -2.33 -11.84
CA MET A 194 -9.64 -1.81 -10.48
C MET A 194 -10.02 -0.32 -10.47
N PRO A 195 -10.95 0.13 -9.61
CA PRO A 195 -11.22 1.54 -9.40
C PRO A 195 -9.99 2.22 -8.83
#